data_AF-A0A965N6A9-F1
#
_entry.id   AF-A0A965N6A9-F1
#
_cell.length_a   1.000
_cell.length_b   1.000
_cell.length_c   1.000
_cell.angle_alpha   90.00
_cell.angle_beta   90.00
_cell.angle_gamma   90.00
#
_symmetry.space_group_name_H-M   'P 1'
#
loop_
_entity.id
_entity.type
_entity.pdbx_description
1 polymer ?
#
loop_
_entity_poly.entity_id
_entity_poly.type
_entity_poly.pdbx_seq_one_letter_code
_entity_poly.pdbx_strand_id
1 'polypeptide(L)'
;MTQQPSFLSARVLIPFLTITLIWGSTWFVIRGQIAEVPASWSVTYRFLLAGLAMLAVARINGQRIRFTARELGFTALVGSLQFTFNFNLVYEAEHHITSGLVAVVFALLVVPNALLGRAFLGDRFTRRFM
;
A
#
# COMPACT_ATOMS: atom_id res chain seq x y z
N MET A 1 24.95 -15.16 14.81
CA MET A 1 23.51 -15.39 15.03
C MET A 1 22.90 -14.09 15.56
N THR A 2 22.33 -13.25 14.69
CA THR A 2 21.55 -12.08 15.12
C THR A 2 20.25 -12.59 15.74
N GLN A 3 20.15 -12.56 17.07
CA GLN A 3 18.92 -12.82 17.81
C GLN A 3 17.80 -11.98 17.17
N GLN A 4 16.78 -12.64 16.60
CA GLN A 4 15.64 -11.92 16.05
C GLN A 4 14.97 -11.16 17.20
N PRO A 5 14.71 -9.85 17.06
CA PRO A 5 14.08 -9.07 18.12
C PRO A 5 12.72 -9.70 18.46
N SER A 6 12.44 -9.81 19.77
CA SER A 6 11.12 -10.24 20.25
C SER A 6 10.01 -9.42 19.58
N PHE A 7 8.88 -10.04 19.26
CA PHE A 7 7.72 -9.35 18.68
C PHE A 7 7.23 -8.18 19.53
N LEU A 8 7.46 -8.23 20.85
CA LEU A 8 7.13 -7.17 21.80
C LEU A 8 8.21 -6.08 21.91
N SER A 9 9.31 -6.19 21.16
CA SER A 9 10.33 -5.15 21.10
C SER A 9 9.72 -3.85 20.57
N ALA A 10 10.04 -2.73 21.21
CA ALA A 10 9.62 -1.40 20.75
C ALA A 10 10.03 -1.14 19.27
N ARG A 11 11.14 -1.71 18.81
CA ARG A 11 11.61 -1.58 17.42
C ARG A 11 10.68 -2.23 16.39
N VAL A 12 9.89 -3.22 16.81
CA VAL A 12 8.91 -3.92 15.98
C VAL A 12 7.52 -3.35 16.22
N LEU A 13 7.14 -3.18 17.49
CA LEU A 13 5.82 -2.76 17.90
C LEU A 13 5.49 -1.34 17.42
N ILE A 14 6.45 -0.40 17.51
CA ILE A 14 6.20 1.00 17.12
C ILE A 14 5.90 1.11 15.61
N PRO A 15 6.75 0.62 14.67
CA PRO A 15 6.41 0.67 13.25
C PRO A 15 5.13 -0.10 12.92
N PHE A 16 4.92 -1.26 13.55
CA PHE A 16 3.74 -2.09 13.32
C PHE A 16 2.44 -1.36 13.68
N LEU A 17 2.36 -0.79 14.89
CA LEU A 17 1.19 -0.02 15.32
C LEU A 17 1.00 1.23 14.47
N THR A 18 2.08 1.92 14.12
CA THR A 18 2.03 3.12 13.29
C THR A 18 1.42 2.82 11.92
N ILE A 19 1.94 1.81 11.23
CA ILE A 19 1.43 1.40 9.91
C ILE A 19 -0.02 0.91 10.03
N THR A 20 -0.34 0.11 11.05
CA THR A 20 -1.69 -0.41 11.29
C THR A 20 -2.69 0.71 11.50
N LEU A 21 -2.36 1.72 12.31
CA LEU A 21 -3.23 2.86 12.56
C LEU A 21 -3.40 3.73 11.31
N ILE A 22 -2.32 4.00 10.57
CA ILE A 22 -2.38 4.79 9.33
C ILE A 22 -3.24 4.09 8.26
N TRP A 23 -3.01 2.81 8.02
CA TRP A 23 -3.76 2.05 7.01
C TRP A 23 -5.20 1.76 7.44
N GLY A 24 -5.43 1.45 8.71
CA GLY A 24 -6.77 1.22 9.24
C GLY A 24 -7.64 2.49 9.19
N SER A 25 -7.08 3.65 9.56
CA SER A 25 -7.80 4.92 9.53
C SER A 25 -8.01 5.46 8.11
N THR A 26 -7.21 5.03 7.12
CA THR A 26 -7.34 5.48 5.73
C THR A 26 -8.74 5.19 5.16
N TRP A 27 -9.33 4.02 5.46
CA TRP A 27 -10.70 3.67 5.01
C TRP A 27 -11.78 4.60 5.55
N PHE A 28 -11.58 5.14 6.76
CA PHE A 28 -12.50 6.11 7.34
C PHE A 28 -12.36 7.47 6.66
N VAL A 29 -11.12 7.91 6.41
CA VAL A 29 -10.83 9.19 5.74
C VAL A 29 -11.31 9.18 4.28
N ILE A 30 -11.12 8.07 3.55
CA ILE A 30 -11.56 7.95 2.15
C ILE A 30 -13.07 8.18 2.04
N ARG A 31 -13.86 7.54 2.89
CA ARG A 31 -15.31 7.78 2.96
C ARG A 31 -15.64 9.27 3.12
N GLY A 32 -14.91 9.98 3.99
CA GLY A 32 -15.08 11.41 4.20
C GLY A 32 -14.73 12.25 2.97
N GLN A 33 -13.67 11.88 2.23
CA GLN A 33 -13.24 12.61 1.04
C GLN A 33 -14.19 12.48 -0.16
N ILE A 34 -14.86 11.34 -0.31
CA ILE A 34 -15.78 11.08 -1.44
C ILE A 34 -16.96 12.06 -1.46
N ALA A 35 -17.31 12.65 -0.31
CA ALA A 35 -18.45 13.57 -0.20
C ALA A 35 -18.19 14.96 -0.80
N GLU A 36 -16.93 15.39 -0.95
CA GLU A 36 -16.59 16.79 -1.29
C GLU A 36 -15.85 16.95 -2.62
N VAL A 37 -15.05 15.96 -3.04
CA VAL A 37 -14.19 16.06 -4.23
C VAL A 37 -14.27 14.76 -5.04
N PRO A 38 -14.31 14.81 -6.39
CA PRO A 38 -14.28 13.60 -7.20
C PRO A 38 -13.10 12.69 -6.81
N ALA A 39 -13.40 11.40 -6.67
CA ALA A 39 -12.48 10.34 -6.24
C ALA A 39 -11.11 10.42 -6.93
N SER A 40 -11.11 10.60 -8.26
CA SER A 40 -9.91 10.65 -9.10
C SER A 40 -8.95 11.77 -8.68
N TRP A 41 -9.46 12.95 -8.32
CA TRP A 41 -8.66 14.09 -7.90
C TRP A 41 -8.10 13.90 -6.49
N SER A 42 -8.90 13.37 -5.56
CA SER A 42 -8.46 13.02 -4.21
C SER A 42 -7.29 12.03 -4.22
N VAL A 43 -7.39 10.99 -5.05
CA VAL A 43 -6.32 10.01 -5.29
C VAL A 43 -5.09 10.68 -5.90
N THR A 44 -5.28 11.54 -6.90
CA THR A 44 -4.19 12.22 -7.61
C THR A 44 -3.36 13.09 -6.67
N TYR A 45 -3.98 13.98 -5.88
CA TYR A 45 -3.25 14.86 -4.98
C TYR A 45 -2.51 14.09 -3.88
N ARG A 46 -3.15 13.06 -3.30
CA ARG A 46 -2.55 12.23 -2.26
C ARG A 46 -1.29 11.53 -2.76
N PHE A 47 -1.35 10.87 -3.92
CA PHE A 47 -0.20 10.13 -4.45
C PHE A 47 0.87 11.04 -5.06
N LEU A 48 0.49 12.18 -5.64
CA LEU A 48 1.44 13.18 -6.10
C LEU A 48 2.25 13.75 -4.93
N LEU A 49 1.57 14.15 -3.84
CA LEU A 49 2.24 14.65 -2.63
C LEU A 49 3.14 13.58 -2.01
N ALA A 50 2.66 12.34 -1.91
CA ALA A 50 3.46 11.22 -1.40
C ALA A 50 4.69 10.94 -2.27
N GLY A 51 4.55 10.97 -3.59
CA GLY A 51 5.66 10.79 -4.53
C GLY A 51 6.72 11.89 -4.40
N LEU A 52 6.30 13.15 -4.32
CA LEU A 52 7.19 14.28 -4.09
C LEU A 52 7.89 14.20 -2.73
N ALA A 53 7.17 13.85 -1.67
CA ALA A 53 7.74 13.65 -0.35
C ALA A 53 8.78 12.52 -0.34
N MET A 54 8.49 11.40 -1.02
CA MET A 54 9.44 10.30 -1.16
C MET A 54 10.69 10.68 -1.98
N LEU A 55 10.53 11.47 -3.05
CA LEU A 55 11.67 12.01 -3.79
C LEU A 55 12.51 12.97 -2.93
N ALA A 56 11.88 13.80 -2.09
CA ALA A 56 12.59 14.67 -1.16
C ALA A 56 13.37 13.86 -0.11
N VAL A 57 12.75 12.85 0.51
CA VAL A 57 13.40 11.94 1.45
C VAL A 57 14.56 11.19 0.79
N ALA A 58 14.37 10.68 -0.42
CA ALA A 58 15.43 10.06 -1.21
C ALA A 58 16.60 11.02 -1.43
N ARG A 59 16.32 12.29 -1.74
CA ARG A 59 17.34 13.31 -1.96
C ARG A 59 18.14 13.64 -0.70
N ILE A 60 17.46 13.73 0.44
CA ILE A 60 18.05 13.97 1.77
C ILE A 60 18.94 12.78 2.18
N ASN A 61 18.49 11.56 1.91
CA ASN A 61 19.24 10.33 2.21
C ASN A 61 20.36 10.03 1.20
N GLY A 62 20.70 10.97 0.31
CA GLY A 62 21.76 10.81 -0.68
C GLY A 62 21.50 9.73 -1.75
N GLN A 63 20.25 9.31 -1.91
CA GLN A 63 19.90 8.29 -2.90
C GLN A 63 20.00 8.84 -4.32
N ARG A 64 20.33 7.96 -5.26
CA ARG A 64 20.43 8.30 -6.68
C ARG A 64 19.03 8.62 -7.24
N ILE A 65 18.79 9.87 -7.61
CA ILE A 65 17.58 10.31 -8.33
C ILE A 65 17.90 10.46 -9.82
N ARG A 66 18.31 9.36 -10.44
CA ARG A 66 18.55 9.28 -11.89
C ARG A 66 18.02 7.97 -12.40
N PHE A 67 16.84 8.02 -13.01
CA PHE A 67 16.14 6.86 -13.53
C PHE A 67 16.50 6.64 -15.01
N THR A 68 16.75 5.39 -15.36
CA THR A 68 16.81 4.92 -16.74
C THR A 68 15.41 4.85 -17.34
N ALA A 69 15.29 4.85 -18.68
CA ALA A 69 13.99 4.72 -19.35
C ALA A 69 13.25 3.43 -18.95
N ARG A 70 13.98 2.34 -18.69
CA ARG A 70 13.42 1.07 -18.21
C ARG A 70 12.86 1.20 -16.79
N GLU A 71 13.59 1.82 -15.88
CA GLU A 71 13.13 2.07 -14.50
C GLU A 71 11.89 2.98 -14.49
N LEU A 72 11.88 4.00 -15.34
CA LEU A 72 10.74 4.90 -15.47
C LEU A 72 9.52 4.18 -16.06
N GLY A 73 9.71 3.36 -17.10
CA GLY A 73 8.65 2.55 -17.69
C GLY A 73 8.06 1.54 -16.71
N PHE A 74 8.91 0.87 -15.93
CA PHE A 74 8.46 -0.05 -14.88
C PHE A 74 7.73 0.69 -13.75
N THR A 75 8.25 1.84 -13.31
CA THR A 75 7.60 2.67 -12.28
C THR A 75 6.25 3.21 -12.77
N ALA A 76 6.14 3.60 -14.04
CA ALA A 76 4.88 4.02 -14.64
C ALA A 76 3.88 2.86 -14.67
N LEU A 77 4.30 1.66 -15.11
CA LEU A 77 3.44 0.49 -15.13
C LEU A 77 2.92 0.12 -13.74
N VAL A 78 3.84 -0.03 -12.77
CA VAL A 78 3.49 -0.37 -11.39
C VAL A 78 2.64 0.74 -10.78
N GLY A 79 3.02 2.00 -10.97
CA GLY A 79 2.30 3.15 -10.42
C GLY A 79 0.88 3.26 -10.98
N SER A 80 0.69 3.07 -12.29
CA SER A 80 -0.63 3.07 -12.91
C SER A 80 -1.50 1.92 -12.39
N LEU A 81 -0.98 0.70 -12.32
CA LEU A 81 -1.75 -0.45 -11.83
C LEU A 81 -2.06 -0.33 -10.33
N GLN A 82 -1.07 0.02 -9.53
CA GLN A 82 -1.13 -0.02 -8.07
C GLN A 82 -1.78 1.23 -7.45
N PHE A 83 -1.57 2.42 -8.02
CA PHE A 83 -2.06 3.67 -7.42
C PHE A 83 -3.22 4.28 -8.21
N THR A 84 -3.25 4.13 -9.54
CA THR A 84 -4.35 4.66 -10.35
C THR A 84 -5.50 3.65 -10.44
N PHE A 85 -5.32 2.53 -11.12
CA PHE A 85 -6.41 1.57 -11.36
C PHE A 85 -6.94 0.98 -10.06
N ASN A 86 -6.07 0.50 -9.18
CA ASN A 86 -6.48 -0.12 -7.92
C ASN A 86 -7.35 0.82 -7.06
N PHE A 87 -6.91 2.07 -6.83
CA PHE A 87 -7.67 3.00 -6.00
C PHE A 87 -8.92 3.54 -6.68
N ASN A 88 -8.93 3.76 -8.00
CA ASN A 88 -10.17 4.15 -8.68
C ASN A 88 -11.23 3.05 -8.55
N LEU A 89 -10.86 1.77 -8.73
CA LEU A 89 -11.77 0.64 -8.52
C LEU A 89 -12.27 0.55 -7.07
N VAL A 90 -11.40 0.84 -6.09
CA VAL A 90 -11.79 0.89 -4.68
C VAL A 90 -12.81 1.99 -4.41
N TYR A 91 -12.58 3.19 -4.92
CA TYR A 91 -13.52 4.31 -4.74
C TYR A 91 -14.85 4.04 -5.44
N GLU A 92 -14.83 3.45 -6.63
CA GLU A 92 -16.05 2.97 -7.30
C GLU A 92 -16.79 1.91 -6.48
N ALA A 93 -16.07 0.98 -5.84
CA ALA A 93 -16.69 0.01 -4.93
C ALA A 93 -17.29 0.69 -3.69
N GLU A 94 -16.64 1.71 -3.12
CA GLU A 94 -17.17 2.46 -1.96
C GLU A 94 -18.49 3.19 -2.25
N HIS A 95 -18.81 3.49 -3.51
CA HIS A 95 -20.15 3.98 -3.88
C HIS A 95 -21.25 2.92 -3.72
N HIS A 96 -20.89 1.63 -3.72
CA HIS A 96 -21.83 0.51 -3.70
C HIS A 96 -21.82 -0.27 -2.37
N ILE A 97 -20.70 -0.25 -1.64
CA ILE A 97 -20.53 -0.99 -0.39
C ILE A 97 -19.87 -0.14 0.69
N THR A 98 -20.16 -0.46 1.96
CA THR A 98 -19.60 0.29 3.08
C THR A 98 -18.08 0.12 3.17
N SER A 99 -17.36 1.18 3.57
CA SER A 99 -15.90 1.15 3.68
C SER A 99 -15.36 0.06 4.64
N GLY A 100 -16.17 -0.39 5.60
CA GLY A 100 -15.82 -1.53 6.45
C GLY A 100 -15.75 -2.86 5.68
N LEU A 101 -16.69 -3.09 4.75
CA LEU A 101 -16.67 -4.29 3.91
C LEU A 101 -15.49 -4.25 2.93
N VAL A 102 -15.20 -3.09 2.35
CA VAL A 102 -14.01 -2.90 1.50
C VAL A 102 -12.73 -3.23 2.26
N ALA A 103 -12.59 -2.74 3.50
CA ALA A 103 -11.43 -3.05 4.34
C ALA A 103 -11.26 -4.55 4.62
N VAL A 104 -12.37 -5.26 4.87
CA VAL A 104 -12.35 -6.73 5.05
C VAL A 104 -11.92 -7.44 3.78
N VAL A 105 -12.45 -7.05 2.62
CA VAL A 105 -12.03 -7.62 1.32
C VAL A 105 -10.54 -7.36 1.06
N PHE A 106 -10.04 -6.17 1.41
CA PHE A 106 -8.61 -5.87 1.33
C PHE A 106 -7.78 -6.74 2.27
N ALA A 107 -8.24 -7.00 3.49
CA ALA A 107 -7.56 -7.92 4.40
C ALA A 107 -7.50 -9.35 3.83
N LEU A 108 -8.51 -9.78 3.07
CA LEU A 108 -8.52 -11.06 2.39
C LEU A 108 -7.49 -11.17 1.26
N LEU A 109 -6.89 -10.06 0.79
CA LEU A 109 -5.80 -10.10 -0.21
C LEU A 109 -4.59 -10.91 0.26
N VAL A 110 -4.44 -11.19 1.56
CA VAL A 110 -3.42 -12.10 2.06
C VAL A 110 -3.49 -13.49 1.40
N VAL A 111 -4.69 -13.98 1.11
CA VAL A 111 -4.91 -15.30 0.49
C VAL A 111 -4.43 -15.33 -0.97
N PRO A 112 -4.94 -14.50 -1.89
CA PRO A 112 -4.45 -14.48 -3.26
C PRO A 112 -2.98 -14.08 -3.32
N ASN A 113 -2.49 -13.15 -2.48
CA ASN A 113 -1.06 -12.83 -2.44
C ASN A 113 -0.20 -14.04 -2.09
N ALA A 114 -0.63 -14.86 -1.13
CA ALA A 114 0.12 -16.06 -0.77
C ALA A 114 0.06 -17.14 -1.86
N LEU A 115 -1.08 -17.29 -2.54
CA LEU A 115 -1.22 -18.19 -3.70
C LEU A 115 -0.34 -17.74 -4.88
N LEU A 116 -0.37 -16.44 -5.21
CA LEU A 116 0.47 -15.84 -6.25
C LEU A 116 1.96 -15.91 -5.86
N GLY A 117 2.30 -15.69 -4.59
CA GLY A 117 3.64 -15.87 -4.05
C GLY A 117 4.19 -17.27 -4.30
N ARG A 118 3.39 -18.30 -4.02
CA ARG A 118 3.76 -19.68 -4.36
C ARG A 118 3.91 -19.89 -5.87
N ALA A 119 2.96 -19.39 -6.66
CA ALA A 119 2.91 -19.65 -8.10
C ALA A 119 4.05 -18.97 -8.88
N PHE A 120 4.38 -17.72 -8.53
CA PHE A 120 5.33 -16.88 -9.28
C PHE A 120 6.68 -16.72 -8.59
N LEU A 121 6.74 -16.69 -7.26
CA LEU A 121 7.98 -16.49 -6.50
C LEU A 121 8.56 -17.79 -5.92
N GLY A 122 7.82 -18.90 -5.98
CA GLY A 122 8.27 -20.20 -5.46
C GLY A 122 8.23 -20.30 -3.93
N ASP A 123 7.50 -19.40 -3.27
CA ASP A 123 7.38 -19.40 -1.81
C ASP A 123 6.76 -20.70 -1.29
N ARG A 124 7.39 -21.26 -0.24
CA ARG A 124 6.89 -22.47 0.42
C ARG A 124 5.96 -22.08 1.57
N PHE A 125 4.69 -22.47 1.47
CA PHE A 125 3.76 -22.40 2.59
C PHE A 125 4.33 -23.17 3.79
N THR A 126 4.70 -22.45 4.84
CA THR A 126 5.06 -23.08 6.11
C THR A 126 3.78 -23.58 6.79
N ARG A 127 3.78 -24.81 7.34
CA ARG A 127 2.62 -25.42 8.02
C ARG A 127 1.97 -24.57 9.13
N ARG A 128 2.65 -23.53 9.62
CA ARG A 128 2.13 -22.55 10.60
C ARG A 128 1.20 -21.49 9.99
N PHE A 129 1.07 -21.45 8.66
CA PHE A 129 0.18 -20.53 7.94
C PHE A 129 -1.21 -21.15 7.64
N MET A 130 -1.36 -22.47 7.81
CA MET A 130 -2.66 -23.16 7.87
C MET A 130 -3.09 -23.26 9.33
#